data_AF-A0A3D2TPP5-F1
#
_entry.id   AF-A0A3D2TPP5-F1
#
_cell.length_a   1.000
_cell.length_b   1.000
_cell.length_c   1.000
_cell.angle_alpha   90.00
_cell.angle_beta   90.00
_cell.angle_gamma   90.00
#
_symmetry.space_group_name_H-M   'P 1'
#
loop_
_entity.id
_entity.type
_entity.pdbx_description
1 polymer ?
#
loop_
_entity_poly.entity_id
_entity_poly.type
_entity_poly.pdbx_seq_one_letter_code
_entity_poly.pdbx_strand_id
1 'polypeptide(L)'
;MKKRVAAAIIIVIAAVLCIGIGVSADKVIYPCAKAKAVEYLCDKYDADKSEFKLVDHRNAGAYWDASKDEFFQHLAWKDFAFEFEYNGKNFYVNRCNGKFFDDYQLDDIELWCTEWLQSNVDKSIIGVQLSDEELLNYMNNCGKDYDYTVSKNDINDFLNNYSHSAKSNYILSVYYYDETVDLLNPSVDEKAMTQKLKSRLNLDDRVTATFLQSSVDKKEYKSKCSMWFFEIA
;
A
#
# COMPACT_ATOMS: atom_id res chain seq x y z
N MET A 1 23.93 40.94 -18.42
CA MET A 1 22.46 40.97 -18.33
C MET A 1 21.74 40.21 -19.44
N LYS A 2 21.95 40.49 -20.74
CA LYS A 2 21.20 39.89 -21.86
C LYS A 2 21.14 38.35 -21.89
N LYS A 3 22.24 37.64 -21.56
CA LYS A 3 22.27 36.17 -21.52
C LYS A 3 21.46 35.54 -20.38
N ARG A 4 21.39 36.21 -19.21
CA ARG A 4 20.60 35.73 -18.05
C ARG A 4 19.10 35.94 -18.26
N VAL A 5 18.72 37.03 -18.91
CA VAL A 5 17.34 37.31 -19.31
C VAL A 5 16.87 36.30 -20.37
N ALA A 6 17.72 35.98 -21.36
CA ALA A 6 17.42 34.95 -22.36
C ALA A 6 17.25 33.55 -21.73
N ALA A 7 18.11 33.17 -20.77
CA ALA A 7 17.98 31.90 -20.05
C ALA A 7 16.68 31.83 -19.22
N ALA A 8 16.31 32.92 -18.52
CA ALA A 8 15.06 32.99 -17.78
C ALA A 8 13.83 32.89 -18.69
N ILE A 9 13.86 33.52 -19.86
CA ILE A 9 12.78 33.44 -20.86
C ILE A 9 12.66 32.02 -21.42
N ILE A 10 13.77 31.32 -21.67
CA ILE A 10 13.75 29.91 -22.12
C ILE A 10 13.13 29.00 -21.06
N ILE A 11 13.45 29.20 -19.78
CA ILE A 11 12.87 28.43 -18.66
C ILE A 11 11.36 28.70 -18.56
N VAL A 12 10.93 29.96 -18.70
CA VAL A 12 9.50 30.31 -18.67
C VAL A 12 8.76 29.73 -19.88
N ILE A 13 9.36 29.76 -21.08
CA ILE A 13 8.76 29.17 -22.28
C ILE A 13 8.70 27.64 -22.16
N ALA A 14 9.71 26.98 -21.60
CA ALA A 14 9.69 25.55 -21.32
C ALA A 14 8.60 25.19 -20.31
N ALA A 15 8.46 25.97 -19.22
CA ALA A 15 7.40 25.81 -18.25
C ALA A 15 6.00 26.02 -18.87
N VAL A 16 5.82 27.05 -19.71
CA VAL A 16 4.56 27.34 -20.40
C VAL A 16 4.23 26.30 -21.48
N LEU A 17 5.23 25.74 -22.17
CA LEU A 17 5.04 24.62 -23.11
C LEU A 17 4.67 23.32 -22.40
N CYS A 18 5.16 23.09 -21.18
CA CYS A 18 4.71 22.00 -20.31
C CYS A 18 3.28 22.19 -19.81
N ILE A 19 2.81 23.44 -19.66
CA ILE A 19 1.46 23.77 -19.18
C ILE A 19 0.44 23.84 -20.33
N GLY A 20 0.85 24.30 -21.53
CA GLY A 20 -0.04 24.58 -22.66
C GLY A 20 -0.45 23.38 -23.54
N ILE A 21 0.06 22.18 -23.25
CA ILE A 21 -0.26 20.97 -24.01
C ILE A 21 -0.62 19.87 -23.02
N GLY A 22 -1.90 19.78 -22.62
CA GLY A 22 -2.42 18.64 -21.87
C GLY A 22 -2.23 17.27 -22.55
N VAL A 23 -1.65 17.24 -23.76
CA VAL A 23 -1.37 16.07 -24.60
C VAL A 23 0.12 15.64 -24.56
N SER A 24 1.04 16.46 -24.03
CA SER A 24 2.49 16.18 -24.04
C SER A 24 3.04 15.68 -22.69
N ALA A 25 2.41 16.06 -21.58
CA ALA A 25 2.73 15.52 -20.27
C ALA A 25 2.57 13.99 -20.27
N ASP A 26 1.45 13.47 -20.74
CA ASP A 26 1.20 12.03 -20.75
C ASP A 26 2.11 11.27 -21.73
N LYS A 27 2.51 11.83 -22.87
CA LYS A 27 3.38 11.12 -23.83
C LYS A 27 4.86 11.13 -23.48
N VAL A 28 5.33 12.14 -22.75
CA VAL A 28 6.75 12.32 -22.41
C VAL A 28 7.04 11.89 -20.97
N ILE A 29 6.13 12.19 -20.04
CA ILE A 29 6.33 11.91 -18.61
C ILE A 29 6.00 10.44 -18.31
N TYR A 30 4.98 9.84 -18.93
CA TYR A 30 4.64 8.43 -18.71
C TYR A 30 5.80 7.48 -18.99
N PRO A 31 6.50 7.51 -20.15
CA PRO A 31 7.61 6.59 -20.38
C PRO A 31 8.73 6.75 -19.34
N CYS A 32 9.01 7.99 -18.93
CA CYS A 32 9.99 8.27 -17.88
C CYS A 32 9.55 7.78 -16.50
N ALA A 33 8.28 7.99 -16.13
CA ALA A 33 7.72 7.55 -14.87
C ALA A 33 7.70 6.02 -14.78
N LYS A 34 7.29 5.34 -15.86
CA LYS A 34 7.35 3.89 -16.00
C LYS A 34 8.78 3.37 -15.88
N ALA A 35 9.73 3.98 -16.59
CA ALA A 35 11.13 3.55 -16.54
C ALA A 35 11.71 3.64 -15.11
N LYS A 36 11.40 4.71 -14.38
CA LYS A 36 11.82 4.86 -12.98
C LYS A 36 11.12 3.90 -12.03
N ALA A 37 9.84 3.59 -12.26
CA ALA A 37 9.13 2.58 -11.49
C ALA A 37 9.78 1.19 -11.69
N VAL A 38 10.14 0.85 -12.93
CA VAL A 38 10.86 -0.40 -13.22
C VAL A 38 12.26 -0.41 -12.60
N GLU A 39 13.00 0.71 -12.65
CA GLU A 39 14.30 0.82 -11.98
C GLU A 39 14.20 0.60 -10.47
N TYR A 40 13.22 1.24 -9.82
CA TYR A 40 12.91 0.99 -8.41
C TYR A 40 12.65 -0.50 -8.12
N LEU A 41 11.86 -1.17 -8.95
CA LEU A 41 11.56 -2.60 -8.77
C LEU A 41 12.79 -3.48 -8.98
N CYS A 42 13.62 -3.19 -10.00
CA CYS A 42 14.87 -3.90 -10.23
C CYS A 42 15.81 -3.78 -9.03
N ASP A 43 15.97 -2.58 -8.49
CA ASP A 43 16.86 -2.33 -7.35
C ASP A 43 16.33 -3.02 -6.08
N LYS A 44 15.01 -2.97 -5.83
CA LYS A 44 14.38 -3.56 -4.64
C LYS A 44 14.38 -5.09 -4.64
N TYR A 45 14.13 -5.70 -5.80
CA TYR A 45 13.92 -7.14 -5.91
C TYR A 45 15.10 -7.90 -6.55
N ASP A 46 16.20 -7.21 -6.86
CA ASP A 46 17.38 -7.75 -7.55
C ASP A 46 16.97 -8.55 -8.81
N ALA A 47 16.18 -7.89 -9.67
CA ALA A 47 15.51 -8.52 -10.81
C ALA A 47 15.78 -7.76 -12.12
N ASP A 48 15.75 -8.48 -13.24
CA ASP A 48 15.98 -7.89 -14.55
C ASP A 48 14.76 -7.08 -15.03
N LYS A 49 15.01 -5.96 -15.73
CA LYS A 49 13.96 -5.09 -16.28
C LYS A 49 12.94 -5.85 -17.16
N SER A 50 13.37 -6.92 -17.83
CA SER A 50 12.53 -7.73 -18.71
C SER A 50 11.55 -8.64 -17.97
N GLU A 51 11.74 -8.85 -16.67
CA GLU A 51 10.87 -9.71 -15.86
C GLU A 51 9.56 -9.01 -15.48
N PHE A 52 9.57 -7.67 -15.42
CA PHE A 52 8.41 -6.86 -15.10
C PHE A 52 7.57 -6.56 -16.34
N LYS A 53 6.38 -7.15 -16.42
CA LYS A 53 5.43 -6.86 -17.51
C LYS A 53 4.40 -5.84 -17.04
N LEU A 54 4.28 -4.74 -17.76
CA LEU A 54 3.21 -3.78 -17.47
C LEU A 54 1.86 -4.36 -17.91
N VAL A 55 0.90 -4.43 -16.99
CA VAL A 55 -0.46 -4.91 -17.21
C VAL A 55 -1.40 -3.74 -17.48
N ASP A 56 -1.39 -2.72 -16.61
CA ASP A 56 -2.24 -1.54 -16.71
C ASP A 56 -1.55 -0.31 -16.08
N HIS A 57 -2.12 0.88 -16.29
CA HIS A 57 -1.64 2.11 -15.66
C HIS A 57 -2.73 3.16 -15.51
N ARG A 58 -2.57 4.00 -14.48
CA ARG A 58 -3.33 5.24 -14.29
C ARG A 58 -2.45 6.42 -14.70
N ASN A 59 -2.98 7.32 -15.52
CA ASN A 59 -2.31 8.58 -15.84
C ASN A 59 -2.31 9.53 -14.65
N ALA A 60 -1.29 10.40 -14.58
CA ALA A 60 -1.30 11.51 -13.66
C ALA A 60 -2.38 12.53 -14.07
N GLY A 61 -2.97 13.22 -13.09
CA GLY A 61 -4.00 14.20 -13.41
C GLY A 61 -4.55 14.94 -12.20
N ALA A 62 -5.10 16.11 -12.48
CA ALA A 62 -5.82 16.89 -11.49
C ALA A 62 -7.25 16.39 -11.33
N TYR A 63 -7.78 16.44 -10.12
CA TYR A 63 -9.18 16.14 -9.83
C TYR A 63 -9.70 17.01 -8.70
N TRP A 64 -11.02 17.06 -8.59
CA TRP A 64 -11.70 17.80 -7.53
C TRP A 64 -11.91 16.88 -6.34
N ASP A 65 -11.26 17.20 -5.23
CA ASP A 65 -11.46 16.51 -3.96
C ASP A 65 -12.69 17.08 -3.26
N ALA A 66 -13.79 16.33 -3.33
CA ALA A 66 -15.07 16.68 -2.71
C ALA A 66 -15.18 16.24 -1.24
N SER A 67 -14.13 15.60 -0.67
CA SER A 67 -14.12 15.12 0.70
C SER A 67 -13.71 16.19 1.73
N LYS A 68 -13.15 17.30 1.26
CA LYS A 68 -12.77 18.47 2.06
C LYS A 68 -13.83 19.56 1.86
N ASP A 69 -14.32 20.12 2.98
CA ASP A 69 -15.43 21.08 3.13
C ASP A 69 -16.05 21.68 1.86
N GLU A 70 -17.39 21.63 1.78
CA GLU A 70 -18.25 22.04 0.64
C GLU A 70 -18.00 23.47 0.10
N PHE A 71 -17.25 24.32 0.81
CA PHE A 71 -16.93 25.69 0.45
C PHE A 71 -15.59 25.90 -0.27
N PHE A 72 -14.65 24.95 -0.17
CA PHE A 72 -13.36 25.03 -0.86
C PHE A 72 -13.13 23.76 -1.67
N GLN A 73 -13.52 23.79 -2.94
CA GLN A 73 -13.13 22.74 -3.89
C GLN A 73 -11.61 22.76 -4.03
N HIS A 74 -10.94 21.80 -3.40
CA HIS A 74 -9.48 21.68 -3.50
C HIS A 74 -9.13 20.92 -4.77
N LEU A 75 -8.38 21.58 -5.65
CA LEU A 75 -7.75 20.92 -6.80
C LEU A 75 -6.60 20.06 -6.26
N ALA A 76 -6.78 18.74 -6.32
CA ALA A 76 -5.78 17.76 -5.93
C ALA A 76 -5.12 17.15 -7.17
N TRP A 77 -3.93 16.55 -6.99
CA TRP A 77 -3.17 15.92 -8.06
C TRP A 77 -2.90 14.46 -7.74
N LYS A 78 -3.18 13.56 -8.68
CA LYS A 78 -2.75 12.15 -8.62
C LYS A 78 -1.54 11.95 -9.51
N ASP A 79 -0.54 11.25 -9.00
CA ASP A 79 0.62 10.82 -9.79
C ASP A 79 0.29 9.55 -10.61
N PHE A 80 1.23 9.09 -11.43
CA PHE A 80 1.12 7.82 -12.16
C PHE A 80 1.04 6.63 -11.19
N ALA A 81 0.23 5.65 -11.59
CA ALA A 81 0.18 4.33 -10.97
C ALA A 81 0.39 3.27 -12.04
N PHE A 82 0.99 2.16 -11.69
CA PHE A 82 1.27 1.06 -12.61
C PHE A 82 0.84 -0.26 -11.98
N GLU A 83 0.21 -1.12 -12.78
CA GLU A 83 0.03 -2.54 -12.47
C GLU A 83 1.08 -3.33 -13.23
N PHE A 84 1.88 -4.12 -12.52
CA PHE A 84 2.88 -5.00 -13.10
C PHE A 84 2.56 -6.46 -12.79
N GLU A 85 2.93 -7.35 -13.71
CA GLU A 85 3.03 -8.78 -13.50
C GLU A 85 4.51 -9.13 -13.29
N TYR A 86 4.82 -9.86 -12.21
CA TYR A 86 6.13 -10.42 -11.91
C TYR A 86 5.94 -11.76 -11.19
N ASN A 87 6.67 -12.80 -11.59
CA ASN A 87 6.54 -14.17 -11.04
C ASN A 87 5.09 -14.70 -11.00
N GLY A 88 4.27 -14.34 -11.99
CA GLY A 88 2.86 -14.75 -12.08
C GLY A 88 1.93 -14.06 -11.08
N LYS A 89 2.42 -13.05 -10.35
CA LYS A 89 1.63 -12.19 -9.45
C LYS A 89 1.44 -10.81 -10.08
N ASN A 90 0.22 -10.29 -10.02
CA ASN A 90 -0.05 -8.89 -10.32
C ASN A 90 0.07 -8.06 -9.05
N PHE A 91 0.66 -6.88 -9.17
CA PHE A 91 0.87 -5.97 -8.05
C PHE A 91 0.93 -4.53 -8.57
N TYR A 92 0.80 -3.58 -7.65
CA TYR A 92 0.69 -2.17 -7.93
C TYR A 92 1.92 -1.41 -7.48
N VAL A 93 2.32 -0.43 -8.28
CA VAL A 93 3.37 0.54 -7.97
C VAL A 93 2.79 1.94 -8.06
N ASN A 94 2.88 2.65 -6.95
CA ASN A 94 2.38 4.02 -6.79
C ASN A 94 3.49 4.95 -6.33
N ARG A 95 3.27 6.26 -6.47
CA ARG A 95 4.10 7.26 -5.83
C ARG A 95 3.47 7.78 -4.55
N CYS A 96 4.24 7.70 -3.47
CA CYS A 96 3.90 8.20 -2.15
C CYS A 96 5.03 9.14 -1.70
N ASN A 97 4.71 10.38 -1.32
CA ASN A 97 5.71 11.37 -0.86
C ASN A 97 6.92 11.53 -1.83
N GLY A 98 6.66 11.48 -3.14
CA GLY A 98 7.69 11.60 -4.17
C GLY A 98 8.57 10.36 -4.42
N LYS A 99 8.36 9.28 -3.68
CA LYS A 99 9.06 7.97 -3.83
C LYS A 99 8.11 6.91 -4.37
N PHE A 100 8.65 5.88 -5.02
CA PHE A 100 7.86 4.71 -5.44
C PHE A 100 7.65 3.77 -4.26
N PHE A 101 6.47 3.16 -4.21
CA PHE A 101 6.05 2.16 -3.24
C PHE A 101 5.20 1.12 -3.95
N ASP A 102 5.30 -0.14 -3.53
CA ASP A 102 4.60 -1.27 -4.15
C ASP A 102 4.07 -2.25 -3.11
N ASP A 103 3.09 -3.05 -3.53
CA ASP A 103 2.41 -4.05 -2.70
C ASP A 103 2.78 -5.50 -3.08
N TYR A 104 3.85 -5.74 -3.86
CA TYR A 104 4.21 -7.08 -4.34
C TYR A 104 4.39 -8.11 -3.21
N GLN A 105 4.91 -7.68 -2.05
CA GLN A 105 5.16 -8.54 -0.90
C GLN A 105 3.93 -8.76 -0.01
N LEU A 106 2.78 -8.11 -0.28
CA LEU A 106 1.64 -8.10 0.64
C LEU A 106 1.15 -9.52 0.97
N ASP A 107 0.99 -10.35 -0.06
CA ASP A 107 0.61 -11.76 0.05
C ASP A 107 1.57 -12.60 0.90
N ASP A 108 2.87 -12.32 0.77
CA ASP A 108 3.90 -13.06 1.50
C ASP A 108 3.93 -12.59 2.97
N ILE A 109 3.74 -11.29 3.22
CA ILE A 109 3.63 -10.72 4.57
C ILE A 109 2.38 -11.24 5.29
N GLU A 110 1.22 -11.32 4.63
CA GLU A 110 0.00 -11.93 5.19
C GLU A 110 0.24 -13.38 5.64
N LEU A 111 0.93 -14.16 4.80
CA LEU A 111 1.29 -15.54 5.11
C LEU A 111 2.23 -15.59 6.34
N TRP A 112 3.28 -14.78 6.36
CA TRP A 112 4.24 -14.80 7.47
C TRP A 112 3.63 -14.28 8.77
N CYS A 113 2.73 -13.29 8.71
CA CYS A 113 1.94 -12.84 9.86
C CYS A 113 1.09 -13.98 10.41
N THR A 114 0.43 -14.73 9.52
CA THR A 114 -0.39 -15.90 9.90
C THR A 114 0.47 -16.97 10.58
N GLU A 115 1.59 -17.38 9.99
CA GLU A 115 2.52 -18.36 10.56
C GLU A 115 3.05 -17.92 11.93
N TRP A 116 3.38 -16.63 12.07
CA TRP A 116 3.87 -16.07 13.32
C TRP A 116 2.80 -16.09 14.40
N LEU A 117 1.57 -15.65 14.09
CA LEU A 117 0.45 -15.63 15.03
C LEU A 117 0.02 -17.05 15.44
N GLN A 118 0.04 -18.02 14.53
CA GLN A 118 -0.19 -19.43 14.87
C GLN A 118 0.80 -19.94 15.92
N SER A 119 2.07 -19.54 15.79
CA SER A 119 3.15 -19.98 16.67
C SER A 119 3.18 -19.23 18.02
N ASN A 120 2.64 -18.01 18.07
CA ASN A 120 2.82 -17.08 19.20
C ASN A 120 1.51 -16.72 19.93
N VAL A 121 0.35 -17.00 19.34
CA VAL A 121 -0.97 -16.63 19.87
C VAL A 121 -1.87 -17.85 19.94
N ASP A 122 -2.29 -18.39 18.79
CA ASP A 122 -3.24 -19.50 18.73
C ASP A 122 -3.18 -20.25 17.40
N LYS A 123 -3.11 -21.58 17.45
CA LYS A 123 -3.00 -22.44 16.27
C LYS A 123 -4.26 -22.43 15.38
N SER A 124 -5.40 -22.01 15.93
CA SER A 124 -6.67 -21.89 15.18
C SER A 124 -6.68 -20.73 14.19
N ILE A 125 -5.69 -19.83 14.23
CA ILE A 125 -5.57 -18.71 13.28
C ILE A 125 -5.32 -19.28 11.88
N ILE A 126 -6.12 -18.85 10.91
CA ILE A 126 -6.07 -19.34 9.53
C ILE A 126 -5.66 -18.27 8.52
N GLY A 127 -5.67 -17.00 8.92
CA GLY A 127 -5.23 -15.94 8.02
C GLY A 127 -5.22 -14.56 8.67
N VAL A 128 -4.46 -13.68 8.04
CA VAL A 128 -4.43 -12.25 8.28
C VAL A 128 -4.77 -11.56 6.97
N GLN A 129 -5.57 -10.51 7.03
CA GLN A 129 -5.82 -9.66 5.88
C GLN A 129 -5.19 -8.29 6.11
N LEU A 130 -4.38 -7.89 5.13
CA LEU A 130 -3.68 -6.62 5.10
C LEU A 130 -4.13 -5.81 3.89
N SER A 131 -3.85 -4.53 3.91
CA SER A 131 -3.81 -3.68 2.73
C SER A 131 -2.41 -3.11 2.56
N ASP A 132 -2.19 -2.52 1.40
CA ASP A 132 -1.02 -1.70 1.09
C ASP A 132 -0.75 -0.60 2.14
N GLU A 133 -1.79 -0.09 2.79
CA GLU A 133 -1.66 0.92 3.84
C GLU A 133 -0.97 0.42 5.10
N GLU A 134 -1.22 -0.81 5.56
CA GLU A 134 -0.50 -1.37 6.71
C GLU A 134 1.01 -1.49 6.41
N LEU A 135 1.36 -1.91 5.19
CA LEU A 135 2.75 -1.95 4.74
C LEU A 135 3.37 -0.55 4.68
N LEU A 136 2.68 0.42 4.08
CA LEU A 136 3.13 1.80 3.99
C LEU A 136 3.32 2.42 5.39
N ASN A 137 2.37 2.20 6.30
CA ASN A 137 2.46 2.72 7.67
C ASN A 137 3.61 2.07 8.44
N TYR A 138 3.84 0.77 8.28
CA TYR A 138 5.00 0.11 8.87
C TYR A 138 6.31 0.76 8.39
N MET A 139 6.47 0.97 7.07
CA MET A 139 7.67 1.62 6.53
C MET A 139 7.87 3.00 7.15
N ASN A 140 6.81 3.81 7.19
CA ASN A 140 6.85 5.17 7.73
C ASN A 140 7.15 5.19 9.25
N ASN A 141 6.45 4.37 10.04
CA ASN A 141 6.60 4.35 11.50
C ASN A 141 7.98 3.84 11.92
N CYS A 142 8.57 2.92 11.15
CA CYS A 142 9.88 2.35 11.44
C CYS A 142 11.03 3.10 10.74
N GLY A 143 10.75 4.19 10.02
CA GLY A 143 11.76 4.96 9.29
C GLY A 143 12.47 4.17 8.19
N LYS A 144 11.79 3.19 7.60
CA LYS A 144 12.30 2.37 6.50
C LYS A 144 12.03 3.05 5.16
N ASP A 145 12.99 2.96 4.25
CA ASP A 145 12.76 3.37 2.87
C ASP A 145 11.81 2.38 2.17
N TYR A 146 11.11 2.86 1.15
CA TYR A 146 10.12 2.05 0.42
C TYR A 146 10.75 0.95 -0.44
N ASP A 147 12.05 1.05 -0.72
CA ASP A 147 12.87 0.00 -1.34
C ASP A 147 13.29 -1.10 -0.35
N TYR A 148 12.94 -1.00 0.93
CA TYR A 148 13.18 -2.06 1.90
C TYR A 148 12.32 -3.29 1.59
N THR A 149 12.96 -4.44 1.47
CA THR A 149 12.29 -5.75 1.34
C THR A 149 11.94 -6.29 2.73
N VAL A 150 10.65 -6.42 3.03
CA VAL A 150 10.21 -7.05 4.28
C VAL A 150 10.50 -8.56 4.23
N SER A 151 11.01 -9.11 5.32
CA SER A 151 11.34 -10.53 5.45
C SER A 151 10.55 -11.19 6.59
N LYS A 152 10.59 -12.54 6.68
CA LYS A 152 9.99 -13.28 7.81
C LYS A 152 10.48 -12.80 9.19
N ASN A 153 11.73 -12.34 9.29
CA ASN A 153 12.31 -11.88 10.55
C ASN A 153 11.73 -10.55 11.02
N ASP A 154 11.15 -9.78 10.10
CA ASP A 154 10.54 -8.48 10.40
C ASP A 154 9.13 -8.61 10.98
N ILE A 155 8.48 -9.78 10.91
CA ILE A 155 7.03 -9.90 11.16
C ILE A 155 6.60 -9.53 12.57
N ASN A 156 7.40 -9.89 13.59
CA ASN A 156 7.10 -9.44 14.95
C ASN A 156 7.15 -7.91 15.04
N ASP A 157 8.12 -7.27 14.38
CA ASP A 157 8.24 -5.81 14.35
C ASP A 157 7.08 -5.18 13.55
N PHE A 158 6.75 -5.74 12.38
CA PHE A 158 5.62 -5.34 11.55
C PHE A 158 4.30 -5.33 12.33
N LEU A 159 3.93 -6.47 12.92
CA LEU A 159 2.68 -6.63 13.67
C LEU A 159 2.57 -5.68 14.86
N ASN A 160 3.70 -5.20 15.40
CA ASN A 160 3.74 -4.30 16.54
C ASN A 160 3.91 -2.82 16.15
N ASN A 161 4.08 -2.47 14.88
CA ASN A 161 4.39 -1.09 14.49
C ASN A 161 3.61 -0.58 13.26
N TYR A 162 2.85 -1.43 12.55
CA TYR A 162 2.09 -0.98 11.38
C TYR A 162 1.01 0.05 11.72
N SER A 163 0.50 0.08 12.95
CA SER A 163 -0.70 0.86 13.30
C SER A 163 -0.43 2.12 14.13
N HIS A 164 0.80 2.40 14.56
CA HIS A 164 1.17 3.47 15.49
C HIS A 164 0.98 4.91 14.99
N SER A 165 0.48 5.09 13.76
CA SER A 165 0.08 6.38 13.23
C SER A 165 -1.19 6.90 13.91
N ALA A 166 -1.15 8.12 14.45
CA ALA A 166 -2.30 8.81 15.05
C ALA A 166 -3.47 9.08 14.07
N LYS A 167 -3.28 8.79 12.77
CA LYS A 167 -4.28 8.94 11.70
C LYS A 167 -4.83 7.59 11.22
N SER A 168 -4.29 6.47 11.70
CA SER A 168 -4.73 5.12 11.30
C SER A 168 -5.90 4.67 12.17
N ASN A 169 -7.10 4.65 11.59
CA ASN A 169 -8.26 3.97 12.16
C ASN A 169 -8.33 2.48 11.75
N TYR A 170 -7.23 1.93 11.22
CA TYR A 170 -7.21 0.59 10.64
C TYR A 170 -7.08 -0.47 11.72
N ILE A 171 -7.92 -1.48 11.59
CA ILE A 171 -8.01 -2.62 12.49
C ILE A 171 -7.47 -3.83 11.74
N LEU A 172 -6.41 -4.45 12.27
CA LEU A 172 -5.90 -5.70 11.74
C LEU A 172 -6.99 -6.77 11.87
N SER A 173 -7.41 -7.28 10.73
CA SER A 173 -8.38 -8.36 10.65
C SER A 173 -7.66 -9.70 10.67
N VAL A 174 -7.82 -10.44 11.76
CA VAL A 174 -7.28 -11.79 11.93
C VAL A 174 -8.44 -12.79 11.88
N TYR A 175 -8.31 -13.82 11.06
CA TYR A 175 -9.33 -14.86 10.91
C TYR A 175 -8.87 -16.15 11.57
N TYR A 176 -9.80 -16.81 12.25
CA TYR A 176 -9.55 -18.08 12.91
C TYR A 176 -10.71 -19.06 12.71
N TYR A 177 -10.40 -20.34 12.79
CA TYR A 177 -11.34 -21.44 12.75
C TYR A 177 -11.12 -22.38 13.92
N ASP A 178 -12.16 -22.61 14.71
CA ASP A 178 -12.19 -23.56 15.81
C ASP A 178 -13.56 -24.25 15.87
N GLU A 179 -13.56 -25.58 15.82
CA GLU A 179 -14.77 -26.43 15.83
C GLU A 179 -15.61 -26.28 17.10
N THR A 180 -15.02 -25.75 18.18
CA THR A 180 -15.66 -25.57 19.49
C THR A 180 -16.44 -24.25 19.62
N VAL A 181 -16.31 -23.34 18.65
CA VAL A 181 -16.98 -22.03 18.67
C VAL A 181 -18.50 -22.21 18.63
N ASP A 182 -19.19 -21.46 19.50
CA ASP A 182 -20.64 -21.42 19.49
C ASP A 182 -21.14 -20.64 18.25
N LEU A 183 -21.60 -21.36 17.24
CA LEU A 183 -22.10 -20.78 16.00
C LEU A 183 -23.33 -19.88 16.19
N LEU A 184 -24.07 -20.04 17.29
CA LEU A 184 -25.21 -19.17 17.61
C LEU A 184 -24.75 -17.83 18.20
N ASN A 185 -23.53 -17.76 18.73
CA ASN A 185 -22.97 -16.55 19.32
C ASN A 185 -21.43 -16.50 19.24
N PRO A 186 -20.85 -16.44 18.03
CA PRO A 186 -19.39 -16.44 17.84
C PRO A 186 -18.73 -15.22 18.48
N SER A 187 -19.49 -14.16 18.75
CA SER A 187 -18.98 -12.90 19.33
C SER A 187 -18.27 -13.07 20.68
N VAL A 188 -18.62 -14.12 21.46
CA VAL A 188 -17.95 -14.40 22.74
C VAL A 188 -16.54 -14.93 22.49
N ASP A 189 -16.41 -15.91 21.59
CA ASP A 189 -15.13 -16.50 21.21
C ASP A 189 -14.25 -15.51 20.45
N GLU A 190 -14.84 -14.68 19.58
CA GLU A 190 -14.14 -13.62 18.86
C GLU A 190 -13.55 -12.59 19.81
N LYS A 191 -14.28 -12.21 20.86
CA LYS A 191 -13.76 -11.33 21.93
C LYS A 191 -12.62 -12.00 22.67
N ALA A 192 -12.74 -13.28 23.03
CA ALA A 192 -11.68 -14.01 23.71
C ALA A 192 -10.40 -14.11 22.86
N MET A 193 -10.53 -14.42 21.57
CA MET A 193 -9.41 -14.46 20.63
C MET A 193 -8.79 -13.08 20.42
N THR A 194 -9.62 -12.04 20.30
CA THR A 194 -9.16 -10.64 20.22
C THR A 194 -8.34 -10.26 21.45
N GLN A 195 -8.74 -10.69 22.65
CA GLN A 195 -7.95 -10.43 23.87
C GLN A 195 -6.61 -11.18 23.86
N LYS A 196 -6.55 -12.42 23.35
CA LYS A 196 -5.28 -13.13 23.15
C LYS A 196 -4.34 -12.34 22.25
N LEU A 197 -4.84 -11.85 21.11
CA LEU A 197 -4.07 -11.02 20.18
C LEU A 197 -3.56 -9.74 20.85
N LYS A 198 -4.43 -9.00 21.54
CA LYS A 198 -4.06 -7.77 22.27
C LYS A 198 -3.05 -8.00 23.38
N SER A 199 -3.10 -9.17 24.03
CA SER A 199 -2.10 -9.51 25.06
C SER A 199 -0.71 -9.79 24.49
N ARG A 200 -0.64 -10.17 23.21
CA ARG A 200 0.63 -10.49 22.53
C ARG A 200 1.20 -9.33 21.73
N LEU A 201 0.33 -8.48 21.17
CA LEU A 201 0.65 -7.39 20.26
C LEU A 201 0.41 -6.03 20.92
N ASN A 202 1.28 -5.07 20.68
CA ASN A 202 1.17 -3.70 21.17
C ASN A 202 0.21 -2.85 20.32
N LEU A 203 -1.03 -3.33 20.13
CA LEU A 203 -1.99 -2.77 19.17
C LEU A 203 -3.22 -2.10 19.80
N ASP A 204 -3.34 -2.03 21.13
CA ASP A 204 -4.53 -1.53 21.84
C ASP A 204 -5.84 -2.07 21.20
N ASP A 205 -6.69 -1.20 20.65
CA ASP A 205 -7.95 -1.54 20.00
C ASP A 205 -7.86 -1.78 18.48
N ARG A 206 -6.65 -1.81 17.92
CA ARG A 206 -6.38 -1.87 16.47
C ARG A 206 -6.23 -3.30 15.94
N VAL A 207 -6.80 -4.29 16.65
CA VAL A 207 -6.84 -5.69 16.20
C VAL A 207 -8.17 -6.34 16.58
N THR A 208 -8.72 -7.12 15.65
CA THR A 208 -9.94 -7.90 15.86
C THR A 208 -9.79 -9.30 15.29
N ALA A 209 -10.30 -10.28 16.01
CA ALA A 209 -10.46 -11.64 15.53
C ALA A 209 -11.89 -11.85 14.99
N THR A 210 -12.01 -12.51 13.84
CA THR A 210 -13.28 -12.91 13.24
C THR A 210 -13.28 -14.41 13.01
N PHE A 211 -14.34 -15.07 13.47
CA PHE A 211 -14.52 -16.49 13.23
C PHE A 211 -14.95 -16.75 11.79
N LEU A 212 -14.33 -17.72 11.12
CA LEU A 212 -14.64 -18.08 9.74
C LEU A 212 -14.62 -19.61 9.58
N GLN A 213 -15.72 -20.20 9.12
CA GLN A 213 -15.84 -21.65 8.88
C GLN A 213 -15.10 -22.14 7.62
N SER A 214 -14.71 -21.24 6.73
CA SER A 214 -14.01 -21.53 5.48
C SER A 214 -12.62 -20.90 5.48
N SER A 215 -11.79 -21.24 4.49
CA SER A 215 -10.55 -20.52 4.21
C SER A 215 -10.80 -19.02 4.04
N VAL A 216 -9.83 -18.20 4.41
CA VAL A 216 -9.83 -16.78 4.10
C VAL A 216 -9.67 -16.64 2.59
N ASP A 217 -10.74 -16.23 1.89
CA ASP A 217 -10.61 -15.84 0.49
C ASP A 217 -9.63 -14.67 0.43
N LYS A 218 -8.46 -14.89 -0.17
CA LYS A 218 -7.55 -13.81 -0.53
C LYS A 218 -8.35 -12.86 -1.41
N LYS A 219 -8.58 -11.63 -0.94
CA LYS A 219 -9.30 -10.64 -1.73
C LYS A 219 -8.44 -10.36 -2.95
N GLU A 220 -8.98 -10.58 -4.16
CA GLU A 220 -8.37 -10.04 -5.36
C GLU A 220 -8.37 -8.49 -5.24
N TYR A 221 -7.20 -7.94 -4.93
CA TYR A 221 -6.99 -6.54 -4.51
C TYR A 221 -7.30 -5.50 -5.60
N LYS A 222 -7.68 -5.94 -6.81
CA LYS A 222 -8.02 -5.10 -7.97
C LYS A 222 -9.08 -4.03 -7.70
N SER A 223 -10.04 -4.29 -6.79
CA SER A 223 -11.21 -3.40 -6.62
C SER A 223 -11.20 -2.54 -5.36
N LYS A 224 -10.23 -2.70 -4.45
CA LYS A 224 -10.26 -2.05 -3.12
C LYS A 224 -9.01 -1.25 -2.74
N CYS A 225 -7.92 -1.29 -3.51
CA CYS A 225 -6.71 -0.57 -3.12
C CYS A 225 -6.95 0.93 -3.14
N SER A 226 -6.95 1.47 -1.94
CA SER A 226 -7.07 2.87 -1.66
C SER A 226 -5.90 3.63 -2.30
N MET A 227 -4.69 3.07 -2.46
CA MET A 227 -3.58 3.72 -3.18
C MET A 227 -3.76 3.85 -4.71
N TRP A 228 -4.55 2.96 -5.34
CA TRP A 228 -5.01 3.20 -6.72
C TRP A 228 -5.98 4.40 -6.79
N PHE A 229 -6.48 4.86 -5.64
CA PHE A 229 -7.36 6.00 -5.52
C PHE A 229 -6.79 7.17 -4.69
N PHE A 230 -5.67 7.03 -3.96
CA PHE A 230 -5.30 7.94 -2.88
C PHE A 230 -4.41 9.12 -3.26
N GLU A 231 -4.53 10.06 -2.33
CA GLU A 231 -4.04 11.42 -2.19
C GLU A 231 -2.66 11.48 -1.57
N ILE A 232 -1.84 12.42 -2.03
CA ILE A 232 -0.72 12.92 -1.24
C ILE A 232 -1.21 14.25 -0.64
N ALA A 233 -1.31 14.30 0.69
CA ALA A 233 -1.53 15.51 1.46
C ALA A 233 -0.26 16.39 1.49
#